data_AF-A0A535CMU1-F1
#
_entry.id   AF-A0A535CMU1-F1
#
_cell.length_a   1.000
_cell.length_b   1.000
_cell.length_c   1.000
_cell.angle_alpha   90.00
_cell.angle_beta   90.00
_cell.angle_gamma   90.00
#
_symmetry.space_group_name_H-M   'P 1'
#
loop_
_entity.id
_entity.type
_entity.pdbx_description
1 polymer ?
#
loop_
_entity_poly.entity_id
_entity_poly.type
_entity_poly.pdbx_seq_one_letter_code
_entity_poly.pdbx_strand_id
1 'polypeptide(L)'
;MTSIAGITPPPTAFWALKVGQTLASVGFGATQVTSSSHVLVYYTTFDPDTFATEPTLGLTASSGRVAPGSSVTFTVRSFDDAGTPSVAAGAWVWVNGVASHVDIAGHVTVRLSTGTYRVRATMPGTIRSRTLRVRAG
;
A
#
# COMPACT_ATOMS: atom_id res chain seq x y z
N MET A 1 -1.22 17.80 16.97
CA MET A 1 -0.69 17.86 15.59
C MET A 1 -1.87 17.70 14.65
N THR A 2 -2.22 18.72 13.86
CA THR A 2 -3.44 18.69 13.01
C THR A 2 -3.13 18.39 11.54
N SER A 3 -1.87 18.47 11.12
CA SER A 3 -1.45 18.19 9.74
C SER A 3 -0.10 17.47 9.67
N ILE A 4 0.08 16.62 8.65
CA ILE A 4 1.36 15.98 8.30
C ILE A 4 1.65 16.27 6.83
N ALA A 5 2.87 16.72 6.53
CA ALA A 5 3.31 17.08 5.17
C ALA A 5 2.36 18.07 4.45
N GLY A 6 1.81 19.04 5.18
CA GLY A 6 0.87 20.03 4.65
C GLY A 6 -0.54 19.50 4.36
N ILE A 7 -0.83 18.23 4.69
CA ILE A 7 -2.15 17.63 4.56
C ILE A 7 -2.87 17.69 5.90
N THR A 8 -4.10 18.16 5.89
CA THR A 8 -5.01 18.14 7.03
C THR A 8 -6.12 17.12 6.73
N PRO A 9 -6.32 16.10 7.58
CA PRO A 9 -7.39 15.14 7.38
C PRO A 9 -8.77 15.81 7.59
N PRO A 10 -9.85 15.25 7.02
CA PRO A 10 -11.20 15.65 7.37
C PRO A 10 -11.45 15.58 8.89
N PRO A 11 -12.38 16.37 9.45
CA PRO A 11 -12.67 16.35 10.89
C PRO A 11 -13.08 14.99 11.46
N THR A 12 -13.55 14.08 10.60
CA THR A 12 -13.96 12.72 10.94
C THR A 12 -12.81 11.70 10.92
N ALA A 13 -11.62 12.11 10.52
CA ALA A 13 -10.46 11.23 10.36
C ALA A 13 -9.32 11.62 11.30
N PHE A 14 -8.45 10.66 11.58
CA PHE A 14 -7.29 10.82 12.44
C PHE A 14 -6.04 10.24 11.79
N TRP A 15 -4.86 10.67 12.25
CA TRP A 15 -3.57 10.14 11.79
C TRP A 15 -3.25 8.81 12.46
N ALA A 16 -2.96 7.80 11.66
CA ALA A 16 -2.54 6.47 12.06
C ALA A 16 -1.12 6.16 11.57
N LEU A 17 -0.45 5.27 12.32
CA LEU A 17 0.91 4.82 12.05
C LEU A 17 0.91 3.31 11.98
N LYS A 18 1.38 2.74 10.87
CA LYS A 18 1.73 1.32 10.78
C LYS A 18 3.24 1.15 10.69
N VAL A 19 3.77 0.17 11.42
CA VAL A 19 5.15 -0.30 11.33
C VAL A 19 5.11 -1.78 10.97
N GLY A 20 5.71 -2.15 9.83
CA GLY A 20 5.70 -3.53 9.37
C GLY A 20 4.29 -4.07 9.05
N GLN A 21 3.37 -3.19 8.64
CA GLN A 21 1.93 -3.45 8.40
C GLN A 21 1.04 -3.58 9.65
N THR A 22 1.61 -3.48 10.86
CA THR A 22 0.84 -3.50 12.11
C THR A 22 0.63 -2.09 12.62
N LEU A 23 -0.59 -1.78 13.09
CA LEU A 23 -0.94 -0.49 13.68
C LEU A 23 -0.14 -0.29 14.96
N ALA A 24 0.49 0.87 15.11
CA ALA A 24 1.24 1.22 16.30
C ALA A 24 0.27 1.37 17.49
N SER A 25 0.55 0.66 18.59
CA SER A 25 -0.22 0.74 19.83
C SER A 25 0.11 1.98 20.68
N VAL A 26 1.17 2.71 20.31
CA VAL A 26 1.62 3.94 20.97
C VAL A 26 1.68 5.08 19.95
N GLY A 27 1.66 6.32 20.45
CA GLY A 27 1.74 7.50 19.59
C GLY A 27 3.05 7.58 18.79
N PHE A 28 3.03 8.40 17.73
CA PHE A 28 4.16 8.63 16.82
C PHE A 28 5.47 8.97 17.54
N GLY A 29 5.41 9.76 18.61
CA GLY A 29 6.60 10.18 19.37
C GLY A 29 7.24 9.10 20.24
N ALA A 30 6.56 7.97 20.43
CA ALA A 30 7.03 6.85 21.26
C ALA A 30 7.26 5.56 20.47
N THR A 31 6.81 5.50 19.22
CA THR A 31 6.99 4.31 18.37
C THR A 31 8.45 4.18 17.96
N GLN A 32 9.08 3.07 18.35
CA GLN A 32 10.45 2.77 17.95
C GLN A 32 10.49 2.20 16.53
N VAL A 33 11.38 2.74 15.70
CA VAL A 33 11.62 2.29 14.33
C VAL A 33 13.11 2.20 14.06
N THR A 34 13.49 1.28 13.19
CA THR A 34 14.86 1.11 12.68
C THR A 34 14.96 1.63 11.24
N SER A 35 16.18 1.75 10.71
CA SER A 35 16.39 2.06 9.28
C SER A 35 15.81 1.02 8.33
N SER A 36 15.56 -0.21 8.81
CA SER A 36 14.92 -1.28 8.05
C SER A 36 13.40 -1.32 8.20
N SER A 37 12.82 -0.49 9.08
CA SER A 37 11.39 -0.50 9.36
C SER A 37 10.58 0.00 8.16
N HIS A 38 9.49 -0.70 7.85
CA HIS A 38 8.50 -0.25 6.89
C HIS A 38 7.44 0.59 7.59
N VAL A 39 7.60 1.91 7.52
CA VAL A 39 6.70 2.87 8.16
C VAL A 39 5.67 3.39 7.16
N LEU A 40 4.40 3.37 7.55
CA LEU A 40 3.29 3.99 6.83
C LEU A 40 2.58 4.98 7.75
N VAL A 41 2.50 6.23 7.32
CA VAL A 41 1.70 7.28 7.95
C VAL A 41 0.54 7.61 7.01
N TYR A 42 -0.68 7.55 7.53
CA TYR A 42 -1.91 7.79 6.77
C TYR A 42 -2.97 8.38 7.68
N TYR A 43 -4.00 8.99 7.11
CA TYR A 43 -5.21 9.30 7.87
C TYR A 43 -6.31 8.33 7.47
N THR A 44 -7.18 8.02 8.43
CA THR A 44 -8.26 7.05 8.27
C THR A 44 -9.39 7.36 9.25
N THR A 45 -10.48 6.62 9.10
CA THR A 45 -11.58 6.57 10.07
C THR A 45 -11.56 5.21 10.76
N PHE A 46 -12.40 5.02 11.77
CA PHE A 46 -12.59 3.70 12.38
C PHE A 46 -14.04 3.26 12.18
N ASP A 47 -14.22 1.95 12.04
CA ASP A 47 -15.52 1.32 12.11
C ASP A 47 -16.04 1.41 13.57
N PRO A 48 -17.24 1.98 13.82
CA PRO A 48 -17.70 2.27 15.18
C PRO A 48 -18.03 1.02 16.01
N ASP A 49 -18.22 -0.13 15.38
CA ASP A 49 -18.60 -1.37 16.04
C ASP A 49 -17.37 -2.21 16.41
N THR A 50 -16.37 -2.23 15.53
CA THR A 50 -15.14 -3.03 15.67
C THR A 50 -13.93 -2.22 16.11
N PHE A 51 -14.00 -0.88 16.02
CA PHE A 51 -12.91 0.06 16.21
C PHE A 51 -11.71 -0.15 15.26
N ALA A 52 -11.88 -0.95 14.21
CA ALA A 52 -10.84 -1.21 13.22
C ALA A 52 -10.68 -0.03 12.26
N THR A 53 -9.44 0.25 11.87
CA THR A 53 -9.15 1.22 10.81
C THR A 53 -9.36 0.61 9.43
N GLU A 54 -9.44 1.47 8.40
CA GLU A 54 -9.46 0.97 7.03
C GLU A 54 -8.20 0.14 6.75
N PRO A 55 -8.34 -1.06 6.15
CA PRO A 55 -7.19 -1.90 5.88
C PRO A 55 -6.27 -1.25 4.82
N THR A 56 -4.99 -1.61 4.87
CA THR A 56 -3.95 -1.01 4.03
C THR A 56 -3.47 -1.99 2.96
N LEU A 57 -3.30 -1.54 1.72
CA LEU A 57 -2.76 -2.38 0.67
C LEU A 57 -1.23 -2.46 0.72
N GLY A 58 -0.69 -3.68 0.67
CA GLY A 58 0.69 -3.95 0.31
C GLY A 58 0.81 -4.35 -1.16
N LEU A 59 1.94 -3.98 -1.76
CA LEU A 59 2.26 -4.28 -3.15
C LEU A 59 3.71 -4.76 -3.23
N THR A 60 3.92 -5.91 -3.85
CA THR A 60 5.23 -6.45 -4.22
C THR A 60 5.28 -6.74 -5.72
N ALA A 61 6.49 -6.80 -6.26
CA ALA A 61 6.74 -7.24 -7.63
C ALA A 61 7.62 -8.48 -7.60
N SER A 62 7.42 -9.39 -8.56
CA SER A 62 8.29 -10.56 -8.75
C SER A 62 9.74 -10.16 -9.01
N SER A 63 9.97 -8.99 -9.61
CA SER A 63 11.29 -8.36 -9.71
C SER A 63 11.17 -6.83 -9.74
N GLY A 64 12.13 -6.14 -9.12
CA GLY A 64 12.31 -4.69 -9.23
C GLY A 64 13.06 -4.25 -10.49
N ARG A 65 13.71 -5.18 -11.21
CA ARG A 65 14.44 -4.94 -12.45
C ARG A 65 14.26 -6.09 -13.44
N VAL A 66 13.84 -5.79 -14.66
CA VAL A 66 13.68 -6.78 -15.74
C VAL A 66 14.26 -6.28 -17.07
N ALA A 67 14.46 -7.18 -18.03
CA ALA A 67 14.78 -6.77 -19.40
C ALA A 67 13.55 -6.09 -20.05
N PRO A 68 13.74 -5.14 -20.98
CA PRO A 68 12.63 -4.55 -21.73
C PRO A 68 11.80 -5.62 -22.43
N GLY A 69 10.48 -5.47 -22.40
CA GLY A 69 9.54 -6.44 -22.95
C GLY A 69 9.32 -7.67 -22.06
N SER A 70 9.90 -7.74 -20.87
CA SER A 70 9.61 -8.81 -19.90
C SER A 70 8.32 -8.54 -19.14
N SER A 71 7.69 -9.60 -18.66
CA SER A 71 6.55 -9.53 -17.76
C SER A 71 7.00 -9.45 -16.30
N VAL A 72 6.28 -8.65 -15.52
CA VAL A 72 6.40 -8.57 -14.06
C VAL A 72 5.06 -8.93 -13.46
N THR A 73 5.06 -9.85 -12.49
CA THR A 73 3.86 -10.17 -11.71
C THR A 73 3.87 -9.32 -10.45
N PHE A 74 2.79 -8.59 -10.24
CA PHE A 74 2.54 -7.84 -9.02
C PHE A 74 1.62 -8.64 -8.11
N THR A 75 1.97 -8.72 -6.83
CA THR A 75 1.13 -9.33 -5.80
C THR A 75 0.61 -8.24 -4.88
N VAL A 76 -0.71 -8.23 -4.69
CA VAL A 76 -1.42 -7.28 -3.82
C VAL A 76 -2.03 -8.02 -2.64
N ARG A 77 -1.80 -7.49 -1.45
CA ARG A 77 -2.38 -7.98 -0.19
C ARG A 77 -3.03 -6.83 0.55
N SER A 78 -4.10 -7.12 1.28
CA SER A 78 -4.71 -6.18 2.22
C SER A 78 -4.27 -6.55 3.64
N PHE A 79 -3.98 -5.58 4.48
CA PHE A 79 -3.51 -5.78 5.85
C PHE A 79 -4.44 -5.06 6.83
N ASP A 80 -4.95 -5.82 7.79
CA ASP A 80 -5.70 -5.28 8.93
C ASP A 80 -4.77 -4.56 9.94
N ASP A 81 -5.31 -4.12 11.07
CA ASP A 81 -4.55 -3.42 12.10
C ASP A 81 -3.53 -4.31 12.83
N ALA A 82 -3.77 -5.62 12.88
CA ALA A 82 -2.80 -6.57 13.42
C ALA A 82 -1.63 -6.84 12.44
N GLY A 83 -1.79 -6.45 11.16
CA GLY A 83 -0.85 -6.78 10.09
C GLY A 83 -1.11 -8.17 9.50
N THR A 84 -2.29 -8.74 9.72
CA THR A 84 -2.71 -10.00 9.11
C THR A 84 -2.99 -9.77 7.62
N PRO A 85 -2.31 -10.48 6.71
CA PRO A 85 -2.55 -10.34 5.28
C PRO A 85 -3.79 -11.12 4.83
N SER A 86 -4.59 -10.51 3.97
CA SER A 86 -5.62 -11.16 3.16
C SER A 86 -5.39 -10.92 1.67
N VAL A 87 -5.98 -11.76 0.83
CA VAL A 87 -5.92 -11.59 -0.63
C VAL A 87 -6.71 -10.33 -1.02
N ALA A 88 -6.08 -9.41 -1.75
CA ALA A 88 -6.73 -8.22 -2.26
C ALA A 88 -7.32 -8.46 -3.67
N ALA A 89 -8.23 -9.43 -3.77
CA ALA A 89 -8.95 -9.71 -5.00
C ALA A 89 -9.81 -8.50 -5.39
N GLY A 90 -9.83 -8.13 -6.68
CA GLY A 90 -10.58 -6.96 -7.14
C GLY A 90 -9.86 -5.62 -6.97
N ALA A 91 -8.62 -5.62 -6.48
CA ALA A 91 -7.78 -4.43 -6.48
C ALA A 91 -7.37 -4.04 -7.92
N TRP A 92 -6.86 -2.81 -8.06
CA TRP A 92 -6.28 -2.29 -9.28
C TRP A 92 -4.81 -1.97 -9.07
N VAL A 93 -3.92 -2.42 -9.97
CA VAL A 93 -2.52 -2.01 -10.02
C VAL A 93 -2.34 -0.97 -11.11
N TRP A 94 -1.84 0.20 -10.73
CA TRP A 94 -1.58 1.32 -11.63
C TRP A 94 -0.10 1.38 -11.98
N VAL A 95 0.24 1.14 -13.23
CA VAL A 95 1.60 1.26 -13.79
C VAL A 95 1.65 2.50 -14.66
N ASN A 96 2.33 3.55 -14.18
CA ASN A 96 2.43 4.85 -14.89
C ASN A 96 1.08 5.43 -15.38
N GLY A 97 0.01 5.23 -14.59
CA GLY A 97 -1.34 5.72 -14.90
C GLY A 97 -2.23 4.73 -15.65
N VAL A 98 -1.70 3.59 -16.13
CA VAL A 98 -2.50 2.51 -16.72
C VAL A 98 -2.90 1.53 -15.61
N ALA A 99 -4.20 1.27 -15.47
CA ALA A 99 -4.73 0.35 -14.47
C ALA A 99 -4.92 -1.06 -15.04
N SER A 100 -4.49 -2.06 -14.29
CA SER A 100 -4.76 -3.48 -14.56
C SER A 100 -5.45 -4.10 -13.35
N HIS A 101 -6.49 -4.89 -13.60
CA HIS A 101 -7.28 -5.54 -12.57
C HIS A 101 -6.54 -6.73 -11.97
N VAL A 102 -6.64 -6.89 -10.65
CA VAL A 102 -6.03 -7.97 -9.88
C VAL A 102 -6.98 -9.17 -9.86
N ASP A 103 -6.44 -10.36 -10.10
CA ASP A 103 -7.19 -11.61 -10.10
C ASP A 103 -7.62 -12.05 -8.68
N ILE A 104 -8.33 -13.17 -8.63
CA ILE A 104 -8.85 -13.74 -7.37
C ILE A 104 -7.75 -14.22 -6.41
N ALA A 105 -6.52 -14.42 -6.91
CA ALA A 105 -5.36 -14.80 -6.10
C ALA A 105 -4.58 -13.59 -5.60
N GLY A 106 -4.97 -12.37 -5.98
CA GLY A 106 -4.26 -11.14 -5.61
C GLY A 106 -3.10 -10.82 -6.56
N HIS A 107 -3.10 -11.34 -7.79
CA HIS A 107 -2.03 -11.16 -8.76
C HIS A 107 -2.47 -10.39 -10.01
N VAL A 108 -1.49 -9.72 -10.63
CA VAL A 108 -1.63 -9.18 -11.99
C VAL A 108 -0.28 -9.17 -12.69
N THR A 109 -0.25 -9.62 -13.94
CA THR A 109 0.97 -9.65 -14.74
C THR A 109 0.93 -8.54 -15.79
N VAL A 110 1.99 -7.73 -15.83
CA VAL A 110 2.12 -6.61 -16.76
C VAL A 110 3.43 -6.71 -17.52
N ARG A 111 3.39 -6.55 -18.84
CA ARG A 111 4.57 -6.46 -19.70
C ARG A 111 5.09 -5.04 -19.72
N LEU A 112 6.37 -4.85 -19.40
CA LEU A 112 6.98 -3.52 -19.30
C LEU A 112 7.89 -3.24 -20.50
N SER A 113 7.70 -2.11 -21.18
CA SER A 113 8.66 -1.58 -22.14
C SER A 113 9.89 -1.00 -21.43
N THR A 114 10.88 -0.48 -22.16
CA THR A 114 12.03 0.20 -21.52
C THR A 114 11.54 1.40 -20.69
N GLY A 115 11.98 1.49 -19.43
CA GLY A 115 11.65 2.64 -18.59
C GLY A 115 11.73 2.39 -17.09
N THR A 116 11.37 3.41 -16.32
CA THR A 116 11.18 3.31 -14.86
C THR A 116 9.74 3.62 -14.53
N TYR A 117 9.08 2.69 -13.85
CA TYR A 117 7.66 2.72 -13.58
C TYR A 117 7.42 2.99 -12.09
N ARG A 118 6.50 3.93 -11.82
CA ARG A 118 5.88 4.08 -10.50
C ARG A 118 4.63 3.22 -10.50
N VAL A 119 4.58 2.27 -9.57
CA VAL A 119 3.50 1.29 -9.44
C VAL A 119 2.82 1.45 -8.09
N ARG A 120 1.49 1.45 -8.06
CA ARG A 120 0.69 1.49 -6.83
C ARG A 120 -0.55 0.62 -6.97
N ALA A 121 -1.05 0.08 -5.87
CA ALA A 121 -2.33 -0.62 -5.82
C ALA A 121 -3.40 0.24 -5.14
N THR A 122 -4.64 0.13 -5.61
CA THR A 122 -5.83 0.78 -5.03
C THR A 122 -6.99 -0.20 -4.99
N MET A 123 -7.82 -0.11 -3.96
CA MET A 123 -9.07 -0.86 -3.84
C MET A 123 -10.05 -0.02 -3.02
N PRO A 124 -11.34 0.07 -3.41
CA PRO A 124 -12.35 0.76 -2.60
C PRO A 124 -12.37 0.24 -1.17
N GLY A 125 -12.56 1.13 -0.19
CA GLY A 125 -12.56 0.76 1.25
C GLY A 125 -11.19 0.40 1.81
N THR A 126 -10.09 0.74 1.13
CA THR A 126 -8.73 0.49 1.61
C THR A 126 -7.85 1.71 1.42
N ILE A 127 -6.81 1.82 2.25
CA ILE A 127 -5.72 2.76 2.03
C ILE A 127 -4.81 2.20 0.94
N ARG A 128 -4.55 3.00 -0.10
CA ARG A 128 -3.69 2.62 -1.23
C ARG A 128 -2.30 2.17 -0.80
N SER A 129 -1.65 1.37 -1.65
CA SER A 129 -0.29 0.92 -1.35
C SER A 129 0.74 2.06 -1.44
N ARG A 130 1.90 1.80 -0.83
CA ARG A 130 3.13 2.55 -1.16
C ARG A 130 3.41 2.48 -2.66
N THR A 131 4.06 3.52 -3.17
CA THR A 131 4.54 3.51 -4.56
C THR A 131 5.79 2.66 -4.66
N LEU A 132 5.72 1.57 -5.42
CA LEU A 132 6.85 0.75 -5.81
C LEU A 132 7.51 1.32 -7.06
N ARG A 133 8.84 1.19 -7.18
CA ARG A 133 9.58 1.51 -8.40
C ARG A 133 10.06 0.21 -9.06
N VAL A 134 9.73 0.02 -10.33
CA VAL A 134 10.21 -1.11 -11.16
C VAL A 134 10.93 -0.55 -12.38
N ARG A 135 12.10 -1.08 -12.70
CA ARG A 135 12.88 -0.68 -13.88
C ARG A 135 12.88 -1.79 -14.94
N ALA A 136 12.72 -1.40 -16.19
CA ALA A 136 12.93 -2.27 -17.34
C ALA A 136 14.06 -1.70 -18.21
N GLY A 137 15.16 -2.44 -18.32
CA GLY A 137 16.42 -2.05 -18.98
C GLY A 137 17.59 -1.89 -18.04
#